data_AF-L9ZR70-F1
#
_entry.id   AF-L9ZR70-F1
#
_cell.length_a   1.000
_cell.length_b   1.000
_cell.length_c   1.000
_cell.angle_alpha   90.00
_cell.angle_beta   90.00
_cell.angle_gamma   90.00
#
_symmetry.space_group_name_H-M   'P 1'
#
loop_
_entity.id
_entity.type
_entity.pdbx_description
1 polymer ?
#
loop_
_entity_poly.entity_id
_entity_poly.type
_entity_poly.pdbx_seq_one_letter_code
_entity_poly.pdbx_strand_id
1 'polypeptide(L)'
;MVNRVPYHHELDKQFSVDFVSPELEDVGERVVGYDSHNSVKVESFELDRTVYVVYTASGASGAADEIDYDLVEYIDSMEPANGVIATRLVDVFKNVLAENYEEEGKRVQAYKDIAAEEIEPALNQIDWNGTAVEVAGRLTSNLILKHALPNANHRTAIGMCQLYLRRVNPDFSMPETSTQLDEADEYDWMEWVNDYINESKRLLTVRRKGGRFKYLEEFGCDVLVRKHDIEIPLEEYELDLRRGERWRRYAKRHEDLWIDFTEEAVRRAEMTGLVDMDGLTKHEFADDLKELE
;
A
#
# COMPACT_ATOMS: atom_id res chain seq x y z
N MET A 1 29.21 -3.76 -11.19
CA MET A 1 28.87 -4.15 -9.80
C MET A 1 27.55 -3.46 -9.53
N VAL A 2 26.55 -4.13 -8.94
CA VAL A 2 25.26 -3.49 -8.64
C VAL A 2 25.34 -2.90 -7.25
N ASN A 3 25.30 -1.57 -7.17
CA ASN A 3 25.37 -0.80 -5.95
C ASN A 3 23.98 -0.73 -5.30
N ARG A 4 23.90 -1.17 -4.04
CA ARG A 4 22.64 -1.29 -3.29
C ARG A 4 22.64 -0.39 -2.08
N VAL A 5 21.53 0.31 -1.85
CA VAL A 5 21.29 1.08 -0.63
C VAL A 5 20.00 0.58 0.06
N PRO A 6 20.00 0.31 1.37
CA PRO A 6 18.79 -0.03 2.09
C PRO A 6 17.81 1.17 2.12
N TYR A 7 16.55 0.96 1.76
CA TYR A 7 15.52 1.98 1.97
C TYR A 7 15.12 2.11 3.46
N HIS A 8 15.20 1.01 4.21
CA HIS A 8 15.06 1.01 5.66
C HIS A 8 16.39 0.65 6.31
N HIS A 9 16.69 1.27 7.45
CA HIS A 9 17.91 0.98 8.21
C HIS A 9 18.00 -0.51 8.54
N GLU A 10 19.20 -1.11 8.44
CA GLU A 10 19.37 -2.56 8.55
C GLU A 10 18.95 -3.11 9.91
N LEU A 11 19.41 -2.46 10.97
CA LEU A 11 19.14 -2.86 12.36
C LEU A 11 17.76 -2.45 12.88
N ASP A 12 17.03 -1.57 12.17
CA ASP A 12 15.78 -1.02 12.69
C ASP A 12 14.87 -0.58 11.53
N LYS A 13 13.95 -1.47 11.17
CA LYS A 13 13.10 -1.30 9.99
C LYS A 13 12.02 -0.23 10.15
N GLN A 14 11.92 0.44 11.30
CA GLN A 14 11.07 1.62 11.48
C GLN A 14 11.67 2.88 10.83
N PHE A 15 12.99 2.89 10.67
CA PHE A 15 13.72 4.00 10.06
C PHE A 15 13.73 3.85 8.54
N SER A 16 13.46 4.94 7.82
CA SER A 16 13.49 4.96 6.35
C SER A 16 14.23 6.19 5.82
N VAL A 17 14.74 6.10 4.58
CA VAL A 17 15.50 7.17 3.94
C VAL A 17 14.70 8.48 3.92
N ASP A 18 15.29 9.54 4.48
CA ASP A 18 14.72 10.89 4.44
C ASP A 18 15.63 11.94 3.82
N PHE A 19 16.95 11.77 3.88
CA PHE A 19 17.87 12.69 3.23
C PHE A 19 19.14 11.97 2.78
N VAL A 20 19.75 12.45 1.70
CA VAL A 20 20.98 11.91 1.13
C VAL A 20 21.86 13.07 0.67
N SER A 21 23.15 13.02 0.99
CA SER A 21 24.14 13.99 0.50
C SER A 21 25.55 13.37 0.51
N PRO A 22 26.43 13.72 -0.44
CA PRO A 22 27.85 13.37 -0.36
C PRO A 22 28.62 14.29 0.60
N GLU A 23 28.02 15.40 1.03
CA GLU A 23 28.66 16.40 1.90
C GLU A 23 28.17 16.24 3.35
N LEU A 24 29.10 15.99 4.26
CA LEU A 24 28.77 15.75 5.67
C LEU A 24 28.24 17.03 6.37
N GLU A 25 28.60 18.22 5.87
CA GLU A 25 28.09 19.49 6.37
C GLU A 25 26.59 19.63 6.13
N ASP A 26 26.11 19.33 4.91
CA ASP A 26 24.69 19.31 4.57
C ASP A 26 23.89 18.34 5.46
N VAL A 27 24.49 17.18 5.78
CA VAL A 27 23.91 16.20 6.70
C VAL A 27 23.81 16.80 8.09
N GLY A 28 24.86 17.44 8.59
CA GLY A 28 24.86 18.11 9.89
C GLY A 28 23.76 19.17 10.00
N GLU A 29 23.65 20.05 9.01
CA GLU A 29 22.59 21.07 8.96
C GLU A 29 21.19 20.44 8.92
N ARG A 30 21.01 19.39 8.11
CA ARG A 30 19.74 18.67 8.02
C ARG A 30 19.36 18.02 9.34
N VAL A 31 20.32 17.39 10.02
CA VAL A 31 20.10 16.67 11.28
C VAL A 31 19.69 17.64 12.39
N VAL A 32 20.36 18.79 12.49
CA VAL A 32 20.01 19.85 13.45
C VAL A 32 18.61 20.43 13.18
N GLY A 33 18.17 20.43 11.93
CA GLY A 33 16.85 20.91 11.53
C GLY A 33 15.68 19.95 11.81
N TYR A 34 15.92 18.69 12.21
CA TYR A 34 14.83 17.79 12.57
C TYR A 34 14.25 18.14 13.94
N ASP A 35 12.92 18.00 14.07
CA ASP A 35 12.24 18.05 15.37
C ASP A 35 12.84 17.02 16.34
N SER A 36 12.97 17.38 17.62
CA SER A 36 13.49 16.53 18.68
C SER A 36 12.72 15.22 18.87
N HIS A 37 11.49 15.14 18.36
CA HIS A 37 10.67 13.92 18.38
C HIS A 37 11.00 12.92 17.27
N ASN A 38 11.83 13.29 16.28
CA ASN A 38 12.29 12.37 15.26
C ASN A 38 13.59 11.71 15.72
N SER A 39 13.59 10.37 15.73
CA SER A 39 14.85 9.64 15.88
C SER A 39 15.58 9.64 14.53
N VAL A 40 16.89 9.87 14.57
CA VAL A 40 17.72 10.01 13.37
C VAL A 40 18.90 9.04 13.43
N LYS A 41 19.17 8.37 12.31
CA LYS A 41 20.37 7.55 12.10
C LYS A 41 21.05 7.96 10.81
N VAL A 42 22.37 7.94 10.77
CA VAL A 42 23.17 8.30 9.59
C VAL A 42 24.12 7.16 9.29
N GLU A 43 24.14 6.70 8.05
CA GLU A 43 25.09 5.69 7.55
C GLU A 43 25.78 6.21 6.28
N SER A 44 26.99 5.74 6.03
CA SER A 44 27.75 6.06 4.82
C SER A 44 27.81 4.87 3.88
N PHE A 45 27.66 5.10 2.59
CA PHE A 45 27.75 4.09 1.53
C PHE A 45 28.85 4.49 0.55
N GLU A 46 29.72 3.54 0.23
CA GLU A 46 30.72 3.67 -0.83
C GLU A 46 30.10 3.24 -2.16
N LEU A 47 29.60 4.22 -2.92
CA LEU A 47 29.03 4.03 -4.26
C LEU A 47 30.08 4.50 -5.29
N ASP A 48 29.67 5.22 -6.34
CA ASP A 48 30.62 5.92 -7.23
C ASP A 48 31.38 7.02 -6.47
N ARG A 49 30.77 7.51 -5.38
CA ARG A 49 31.40 8.32 -4.34
C ARG A 49 30.79 7.98 -2.98
N THR A 50 31.46 8.36 -1.90
CA THR A 50 30.88 8.26 -0.55
C THR A 50 29.62 9.12 -0.46
N VAL A 51 28.52 8.51 -0.02
CA VAL A 51 27.24 9.19 0.24
C VAL A 51 26.81 8.90 1.66
N TYR A 52 26.32 9.93 2.33
CA TYR A 52 25.71 9.83 3.65
C TYR A 52 24.19 9.78 3.51
N VAL A 53 23.59 8.74 4.06
CA VAL A 53 22.14 8.52 4.06
C VAL A 53 21.61 8.75 5.46
N VAL A 54 20.66 9.66 5.57
CA VAL A 54 19.95 9.96 6.80
C VAL A 54 18.63 9.20 6.80
N TYR A 55 18.48 8.33 7.79
CA TYR A 55 17.25 7.63 8.08
C TYR A 55 16.52 8.31 9.23
N THR A 56 15.21 8.46 9.11
CA THR A 56 14.36 8.97 10.18
C THR A 56 13.24 8.00 10.50
N ALA A 57 12.85 7.99 11.77
CA ALA A 57 11.63 7.39 12.26
C ALA A 57 10.85 8.46 13.03
N SER A 58 9.57 8.63 12.66
CA SER A 58 8.62 9.36 13.49
C SER A 58 8.30 8.46 14.68
N GLY A 59 8.47 8.96 15.91
CA GLY A 59 8.22 8.18 17.13
C GLY A 59 6.85 7.51 17.10
N ALA A 60 6.76 6.30 17.63
CA ALA A 60 5.51 5.55 17.74
C ALA A 60 4.43 6.44 18.37
N SER A 61 3.36 6.71 17.64
CA SER A 61 2.09 7.11 18.26
C SER A 61 1.72 6.04 19.28
N GLY A 62 1.27 6.49 20.44
CA GLY A 62 1.07 5.69 21.66
C GLY A 62 0.18 4.46 21.49
N ALA A 63 0.07 3.70 22.58
CA ALA A 63 -0.72 2.48 22.67
C ALA A 63 -2.15 2.68 22.12
N ALA A 64 -2.50 1.83 21.17
CA ALA A 64 -3.83 1.73 20.58
C ALA A 64 -4.79 1.07 21.57
N ASP A 65 -5.43 1.87 22.42
CA ASP A 65 -6.53 1.44 23.29
C ASP A 65 -7.61 2.55 23.36
N GLU A 66 -8.08 3.07 22.21
CA GLU A 66 -9.27 3.95 22.17
C GLU A 66 -9.95 4.09 20.77
N ILE A 67 -9.81 3.12 19.86
CA ILE A 67 -10.28 3.24 18.44
C ILE A 67 -11.81 3.16 18.24
N ASP A 68 -12.61 2.76 19.22
CA ASP A 68 -13.96 2.26 18.91
C ASP A 68 -15.07 3.34 18.77
N TYR A 69 -14.92 4.54 19.36
CA TYR A 69 -15.98 5.55 19.33
C TYR A 69 -15.85 6.58 18.19
N ASP A 70 -14.64 7.08 17.92
CA ASP A 70 -14.42 8.11 16.91
C ASP A 70 -14.63 7.58 15.47
N LEU A 71 -14.38 6.29 15.24
CA LEU A 71 -14.52 5.68 13.91
C LEU A 71 -15.99 5.55 13.48
N VAL A 72 -16.88 5.14 14.40
CA VAL A 72 -18.31 4.97 14.09
C VAL A 72 -18.94 6.32 13.80
N GLU A 73 -18.68 7.33 14.63
CA GLU A 73 -19.19 8.69 14.41
C GLU A 73 -18.68 9.26 13.08
N TYR A 74 -17.42 9.00 12.73
CA TYR A 74 -16.87 9.44 11.45
C TYR A 74 -17.56 8.75 10.26
N ILE A 75 -17.76 7.43 10.31
CA ILE A 75 -18.45 6.67 9.25
C ILE A 75 -19.91 7.13 9.11
N ASP A 76 -20.62 7.33 10.22
CA ASP A 76 -22.01 7.81 10.23
C ASP A 76 -22.15 9.23 9.64
N SER A 77 -21.07 10.02 9.68
CA SER A 77 -21.04 11.38 9.12
C SER A 77 -20.78 11.43 7.60
N MET A 78 -20.34 10.32 6.99
CA MET A 78 -20.05 10.26 5.55
C MET A 78 -21.32 10.36 4.71
N GLU A 79 -21.15 10.65 3.41
CA GLU A 79 -22.21 10.42 2.43
C GLU A 79 -22.74 8.97 2.54
N PRO A 80 -24.07 8.72 2.44
CA PRO A 80 -24.67 7.43 2.74
C PRO A 80 -24.05 6.21 2.04
N ALA A 81 -23.73 6.31 0.74
CA ALA A 81 -23.10 5.21 0.02
C ALA A 81 -21.66 4.98 0.50
N ASN A 82 -20.89 6.05 0.74
CA ASN A 82 -19.57 5.95 1.36
C ASN A 82 -19.63 5.30 2.75
N GLY A 83 -20.60 5.67 3.59
CA GLY A 83 -20.75 5.11 4.94
C GLY A 83 -20.94 3.59 4.93
N VAL A 84 -21.81 3.09 4.05
CA VAL A 84 -22.03 1.64 3.90
C VAL A 84 -20.78 0.90 3.43
N ILE A 85 -20.10 1.44 2.42
CA ILE A 85 -18.86 0.84 1.91
C ILE A 85 -17.76 0.89 2.97
N ALA A 86 -17.66 1.96 3.74
CA ALA A 86 -16.69 2.12 4.83
C ALA A 86 -16.95 1.12 5.98
N THR A 87 -18.21 0.90 6.37
CA THR A 87 -18.58 -0.15 7.34
C THR A 87 -18.09 -1.51 6.86
N ARG A 88 -18.34 -1.86 5.59
CA ARG A 88 -17.89 -3.14 5.02
C ARG A 88 -16.37 -3.22 4.90
N LEU A 89 -15.68 -2.12 4.61
CA LEU A 89 -14.21 -2.06 4.65
C LEU A 89 -13.66 -2.43 6.03
N VAL A 90 -14.29 -1.92 7.10
CA VAL A 90 -13.91 -2.24 8.48
C VAL A 90 -14.21 -3.71 8.82
N ASP A 91 -15.34 -4.26 8.35
CA ASP A 91 -15.68 -5.67 8.53
C ASP A 91 -14.64 -6.59 7.85
N VAL A 92 -14.29 -6.30 6.58
CA VAL A 92 -13.27 -7.03 5.84
C VAL A 92 -11.91 -6.93 6.53
N PHE A 93 -11.55 -5.74 7.04
CA PHE A 93 -10.31 -5.55 7.81
C PHE A 93 -10.29 -6.42 9.06
N LYS A 94 -11.38 -6.45 9.85
CA LYS A 94 -11.50 -7.28 11.05
C LYS A 94 -11.37 -8.77 10.73
N ASN A 95 -11.97 -9.24 9.63
CA ASN A 95 -11.86 -10.62 9.18
C ASN A 95 -10.43 -10.99 8.79
N VAL A 96 -9.74 -10.14 8.01
CA VAL A 96 -8.33 -10.32 7.65
C VAL A 96 -7.44 -10.39 8.90
N LEU A 97 -7.73 -9.59 9.94
CA LEU A 97 -6.98 -9.66 11.20
C LEU A 97 -7.23 -10.97 11.97
N ALA A 98 -8.45 -11.48 11.94
CA ALA A 98 -8.81 -12.74 12.57
C ALA A 98 -8.14 -13.94 11.89
N GLU A 99 -8.19 -14.00 10.56
CA GLU A 99 -7.52 -15.03 9.75
C GLU A 99 -6.01 -15.05 10.02
N ASN A 100 -5.34 -13.89 9.99
CA ASN A 100 -3.91 -13.81 10.32
C ASN A 100 -3.60 -14.31 11.74
N TYR A 101 -4.49 -14.08 12.70
CA TYR A 101 -4.28 -14.57 14.07
C TYR A 101 -4.43 -16.09 14.17
N GLU A 102 -5.37 -16.67 13.44
CA GLU A 102 -5.58 -18.12 13.37
C GLU A 102 -4.40 -18.83 12.67
N GLU A 103 -3.86 -18.23 11.62
CA GLU A 103 -2.72 -18.78 10.85
C GLU A 103 -1.37 -18.61 11.56
N GLU A 104 -1.09 -17.42 12.11
CA GLU A 104 0.25 -17.09 12.65
C GLU A 104 0.34 -17.20 14.18
N GLY A 105 -0.78 -17.38 14.89
CA GLY A 105 -0.83 -17.43 16.35
C GLY A 105 -0.40 -16.13 17.06
N LYS A 106 -0.21 -15.04 16.31
CA LYS A 106 0.21 -13.72 16.80
C LYS A 106 -0.80 -12.68 16.37
N ARG A 107 -1.26 -11.85 17.30
CA ARG A 107 -2.10 -10.70 16.95
C ARG A 107 -1.26 -9.70 16.18
N VAL A 108 -1.73 -9.30 15.00
CA VAL A 108 -1.11 -8.20 14.25
C VAL A 108 -1.20 -6.95 15.12
N GLN A 109 -0.06 -6.41 15.53
CA GLN A 109 -0.04 -5.17 16.31
C GLN A 109 -0.45 -4.00 15.43
N ALA A 110 -1.41 -3.20 15.89
CA ALA A 110 -1.74 -1.93 15.25
C ALA A 110 -0.62 -0.93 15.60
N TYR A 111 0.08 -0.45 14.58
CA TYR A 111 1.17 0.53 14.74
C TYR A 111 0.69 1.99 14.74
N LYS A 112 -0.62 2.21 14.50
CA LYS A 112 -1.34 3.50 14.51
C LYS A 112 -2.84 3.24 14.66
N ASP A 113 -3.64 4.28 14.87
CA ASP A 113 -5.10 4.20 14.77
C ASP A 113 -5.56 4.18 13.29
N ILE A 114 -6.81 3.79 13.05
CA ILE A 114 -7.43 3.93 11.72
C ILE A 114 -7.54 5.44 11.42
N ALA A 115 -6.94 5.88 10.31
CA ALA A 115 -7.10 7.24 9.81
C ALA A 115 -8.46 7.35 9.10
N ALA A 116 -9.52 7.42 9.90
CA ALA A 116 -10.91 7.42 9.44
C ALA A 116 -11.13 8.52 8.38
N GLU A 117 -10.47 9.67 8.58
CA GLU A 117 -10.49 10.84 7.70
C GLU A 117 -9.97 10.61 6.28
N GLU A 118 -9.23 9.53 6.05
CA GLU A 118 -8.73 9.16 4.72
C GLU A 118 -9.64 8.16 3.99
N ILE A 119 -10.63 7.55 4.65
CA ILE A 119 -11.53 6.56 4.05
C ILE A 119 -12.46 7.22 3.04
N GLU A 120 -13.18 8.27 3.43
CA GLU A 120 -14.12 8.93 2.53
C GLU A 120 -13.42 9.54 1.29
N PRO A 121 -12.26 10.23 1.43
CA PRO A 121 -11.47 10.63 0.28
C PRO A 121 -11.01 9.48 -0.62
N ALA A 122 -10.75 8.28 -0.08
CA ALA A 122 -10.43 7.11 -0.90
C ALA A 122 -11.59 6.73 -1.81
N LEU A 123 -12.81 6.70 -1.26
CA LEU A 123 -14.02 6.31 -2.00
C LEU A 123 -14.48 7.39 -2.98
N ASN A 124 -14.24 8.66 -2.67
CA ASN A 124 -14.60 9.79 -3.53
C ASN A 124 -13.68 9.98 -4.74
N GLN A 125 -12.46 9.45 -4.70
CA GLN A 125 -11.50 9.56 -5.81
C GLN A 125 -11.66 8.45 -6.87
N ILE A 126 -12.48 7.44 -6.60
CA ILE A 126 -12.73 6.34 -7.54
C ILE A 126 -13.62 6.86 -8.67
N ASP A 127 -13.18 6.64 -9.91
CA ASP A 127 -14.06 6.69 -11.08
C ASP A 127 -14.81 5.37 -11.20
N TRP A 128 -16.11 5.41 -10.90
CA TRP A 128 -17.02 4.26 -10.90
C TRP A 128 -17.59 3.93 -12.29
N ASN A 129 -17.16 4.63 -13.35
CA ASN A 129 -17.56 4.32 -14.71
C ASN A 129 -16.63 3.28 -15.34
N GLY A 130 -17.17 2.35 -16.14
CA GLY A 130 -16.38 1.37 -16.87
C GLY A 130 -16.77 -0.06 -16.52
N THR A 131 -15.89 -0.99 -16.81
CA THR A 131 -16.12 -2.42 -16.59
C THR A 131 -15.96 -2.80 -15.12
N ALA A 132 -16.50 -3.96 -14.73
CA ALA A 132 -16.39 -4.49 -13.38
C ALA A 132 -14.93 -4.63 -12.93
N VAL A 133 -14.03 -5.06 -13.83
CA VAL A 133 -12.60 -5.20 -13.54
C VAL A 133 -11.92 -3.85 -13.33
N GLU A 134 -12.28 -2.83 -14.11
CA GLU A 134 -11.72 -1.49 -13.97
C GLU A 134 -12.14 -0.84 -12.64
N VAL A 135 -13.43 -0.92 -12.29
CA VAL A 135 -13.93 -0.31 -11.05
C VAL A 135 -13.36 -1.01 -9.83
N ALA A 136 -13.29 -2.35 -9.83
CA ALA A 136 -12.67 -3.12 -8.75
C ALA A 136 -11.17 -2.83 -8.60
N GLY A 137 -10.43 -2.71 -9.71
CA GLY A 137 -9.02 -2.34 -9.69
C GLY A 137 -8.79 -0.92 -9.14
N ARG A 138 -9.63 0.05 -9.54
CA ARG A 138 -9.60 1.42 -9.02
C ARG A 138 -9.96 1.49 -7.53
N LEU A 139 -10.96 0.74 -7.08
CA LEU A 139 -11.31 0.59 -5.67
C LEU A 139 -10.10 0.10 -4.87
N THR A 140 -9.48 -0.99 -5.32
CA THR A 140 -8.29 -1.58 -4.69
C THR A 140 -7.14 -0.58 -4.62
N SER A 141 -6.84 0.07 -5.75
CA SER A 141 -5.77 1.06 -5.86
C SER A 141 -5.96 2.23 -4.90
N ASN A 142 -7.16 2.81 -4.85
CA ASN A 142 -7.44 4.00 -4.02
C ASN A 142 -7.39 3.68 -2.53
N LEU A 143 -7.94 2.54 -2.10
CA LEU A 143 -7.85 2.08 -0.70
C LEU A 143 -6.39 1.94 -0.24
N ILE A 144 -5.53 1.33 -1.08
CA ILE A 144 -4.10 1.16 -0.78
C ILE A 144 -3.35 2.50 -0.80
N LEU A 145 -3.63 3.37 -1.79
CA LEU A 145 -2.97 4.68 -1.92
C LEU A 145 -3.25 5.59 -0.73
N LYS A 146 -4.47 5.52 -0.18
CA LYS A 146 -4.89 6.30 0.99
C LYS A 146 -4.40 5.71 2.30
N HIS A 147 -4.26 4.38 2.38
CA HIS A 147 -3.63 3.71 3.51
C HIS A 147 -4.26 4.08 4.87
N ALA A 148 -5.60 4.13 4.89
CA ALA A 148 -6.37 4.52 6.07
C ALA A 148 -6.19 3.52 7.23
N LEU A 149 -5.99 2.24 6.92
CA LEU A 149 -5.85 1.18 7.93
C LEU A 149 -4.44 1.17 8.54
N PRO A 150 -4.29 0.70 9.78
CA PRO A 150 -3.01 0.67 10.48
C PRO A 150 -2.03 -0.38 9.93
N ASN A 151 -2.56 -1.48 9.44
CA ASN A 151 -1.85 -2.57 8.80
C ASN A 151 -2.80 -3.24 7.78
N ALA A 152 -2.34 -4.31 7.12
CA ALA A 152 -3.14 -5.12 6.19
C ALA A 152 -3.86 -4.39 5.03
N ASN A 153 -3.55 -3.11 4.74
CA ASN A 153 -4.19 -2.32 3.69
C ASN A 153 -4.32 -3.04 2.34
N HIS A 154 -3.26 -3.72 1.90
CA HIS A 154 -3.30 -4.50 0.66
C HIS A 154 -4.28 -5.68 0.73
N ARG A 155 -4.17 -6.53 1.76
CA ARG A 155 -5.06 -7.69 1.94
C ARG A 155 -6.52 -7.25 2.06
N THR A 156 -6.80 -6.20 2.83
CA THR A 156 -8.16 -5.64 2.95
C THR A 156 -8.67 -5.07 1.64
N ALA A 157 -7.84 -4.34 0.88
CA ALA A 157 -8.24 -3.80 -0.42
C ALA A 157 -8.55 -4.93 -1.43
N ILE A 158 -7.78 -6.03 -1.41
CA ILE A 158 -8.08 -7.22 -2.22
C ILE A 158 -9.37 -7.90 -1.75
N GLY A 159 -9.63 -7.97 -0.44
CA GLY A 159 -10.90 -8.44 0.09
C GLY A 159 -12.09 -7.60 -0.38
N MET A 160 -11.93 -6.27 -0.43
CA MET A 160 -12.93 -5.36 -1.02
C MET A 160 -13.08 -5.55 -2.53
N CYS A 161 -11.99 -5.81 -3.26
CA CYS A 161 -12.04 -6.19 -4.68
C CYS A 161 -12.89 -7.44 -4.90
N GLN A 162 -12.63 -8.49 -4.11
CA GLN A 162 -13.39 -9.74 -4.18
C GLN A 162 -14.86 -9.53 -3.84
N LEU A 163 -15.14 -8.73 -2.81
CA LEU A 163 -16.50 -8.39 -2.41
C LEU A 163 -17.25 -7.65 -3.54
N TYR A 164 -16.62 -6.67 -4.17
CA TYR A 164 -17.19 -5.96 -5.31
C TYR A 164 -17.50 -6.90 -6.48
N LEU A 165 -16.54 -7.72 -6.90
CA LEU A 165 -16.75 -8.68 -8.00
C LEU A 165 -17.84 -9.70 -7.67
N ARG A 166 -17.97 -10.11 -6.40
CA ARG A 166 -19.07 -10.96 -5.92
C ARG A 166 -20.44 -10.28 -5.95
N ARG A 167 -20.50 -8.95 -5.97
CA ARG A 167 -21.77 -8.23 -6.17
C ARG A 167 -22.14 -8.17 -7.65
N VAL A 168 -21.14 -8.00 -8.52
CA VAL A 168 -21.34 -8.09 -9.97
C VAL A 168 -21.74 -9.51 -10.40
N ASN A 169 -21.05 -10.53 -9.88
CA ASN A 169 -21.34 -11.94 -10.14
C ASN A 169 -21.20 -12.77 -8.85
N PRO A 170 -22.29 -13.25 -8.24
CA PRO A 170 -22.28 -14.00 -6.99
C PRO A 170 -21.42 -15.26 -6.97
N ASP A 171 -21.18 -15.87 -8.13
CA ASP A 171 -20.37 -17.08 -8.25
C ASP A 171 -18.86 -16.79 -8.18
N PHE A 172 -18.46 -15.51 -8.29
CA PHE A 172 -17.05 -15.14 -8.26
C PHE A 172 -16.39 -15.52 -6.93
N SER A 173 -15.24 -16.16 -7.02
CA SER A 173 -14.33 -16.33 -5.90
C SER A 173 -12.91 -16.00 -6.38
N MET A 174 -12.11 -15.44 -5.48
CA MET A 174 -10.68 -15.33 -5.77
C MET A 174 -10.12 -16.74 -6.03
N PRO A 175 -9.27 -16.91 -7.06
CA PRO A 175 -8.66 -18.19 -7.36
C PRO A 175 -7.97 -18.79 -6.14
N GLU A 176 -8.26 -20.07 -5.82
CA GLU A 176 -7.50 -20.82 -4.83
C GLU A 176 -6.07 -21.05 -5.32
N THR A 177 -5.09 -21.00 -4.43
CA THR A 177 -3.66 -21.14 -4.78
C THR A 177 -2.98 -22.26 -4.02
N SER A 178 -3.60 -23.43 -3.96
CA SER A 178 -3.07 -24.58 -3.26
C SER A 178 -1.70 -25.03 -3.82
N THR A 179 -0.64 -24.48 -3.23
CA THR A 179 0.63 -25.18 -3.01
C THR A 179 1.11 -24.75 -1.64
N GLN A 180 0.91 -25.64 -0.65
CA GLN A 180 1.66 -25.62 0.60
C GLN A 180 3.16 -25.59 0.24
N LEU A 181 3.86 -24.54 0.66
CA LEU A 181 5.31 -24.58 0.75
C LEU A 181 5.63 -25.06 2.16
N ASP A 182 5.98 -26.34 2.23
CA ASP A 182 6.55 -26.94 3.43
C ASP A 182 7.83 -26.16 3.81
N GLU A 183 7.90 -25.78 5.08
CA GLU A 183 9.09 -25.36 5.84
C GLU A 183 9.62 -23.91 5.66
N ALA A 184 9.37 -23.13 6.72
CA ALA A 184 10.16 -22.01 7.27
C ALA A 184 10.19 -20.65 6.51
N ASP A 185 9.58 -19.65 7.17
CA ASP A 185 9.71 -18.20 6.95
C ASP A 185 9.10 -17.57 5.67
N GLU A 186 8.07 -18.17 5.07
CA GLU A 186 7.32 -17.53 3.97
C GLU A 186 5.98 -16.92 4.41
N TYR A 187 5.82 -15.64 4.09
CA TYR A 187 4.62 -14.84 4.32
C TYR A 187 3.50 -15.38 3.43
N ASP A 188 2.51 -16.08 4.01
CA ASP A 188 1.39 -16.68 3.27
C ASP A 188 0.56 -15.61 2.56
N TRP A 189 0.70 -15.53 1.23
CA TRP A 189 -0.32 -15.12 0.26
C TRP A 189 0.28 -15.02 -1.15
N MET A 190 0.20 -16.17 -1.84
CA MET A 190 0.18 -16.38 -3.30
C MET A 190 1.30 -15.72 -4.12
N GLU A 191 2.21 -16.51 -4.71
CA GLU A 191 3.33 -16.03 -5.57
C GLU A 191 2.90 -14.94 -6.56
N TRP A 192 1.83 -15.19 -7.34
CA TRP A 192 1.37 -14.24 -8.34
C TRP A 192 0.77 -12.97 -7.75
N VAL A 193 0.08 -13.04 -6.60
CA VAL A 193 -0.46 -11.84 -5.92
C VAL A 193 0.72 -11.03 -5.38
N ASN A 194 1.72 -11.72 -4.80
CA ASN A 194 2.93 -11.12 -4.23
C ASN A 194 3.67 -10.24 -5.23
N ASP A 195 3.67 -10.58 -6.51
CA ASP A 195 4.23 -9.74 -7.56
C ASP A 195 3.53 -8.37 -7.65
N TYR A 196 2.19 -8.35 -7.68
CA TYR A 196 1.40 -7.12 -7.68
C TYR A 196 1.58 -6.31 -6.39
N ILE A 197 1.65 -6.98 -5.25
CA ILE A 197 1.86 -6.31 -3.96
C ILE A 197 3.25 -5.70 -3.89
N ASN A 198 4.27 -6.42 -4.35
CA ASN A 198 5.64 -5.96 -4.37
C ASN A 198 5.74 -4.74 -5.27
N GLU A 199 5.22 -4.81 -6.50
CA GLU A 199 5.20 -3.67 -7.40
C GLU A 199 4.39 -2.49 -6.83
N SER A 200 3.24 -2.73 -6.21
CA SER A 200 2.48 -1.70 -5.49
C SER A 200 3.35 -1.02 -4.42
N LYS A 201 4.09 -1.79 -3.61
CA LYS A 201 5.02 -1.24 -2.60
C LYS A 201 6.16 -0.45 -3.25
N ARG A 202 6.68 -0.85 -4.41
CA ARG A 202 7.69 -0.08 -5.16
C ARG A 202 7.12 1.26 -5.61
N LEU A 203 5.96 1.23 -6.30
CA LEU A 203 5.26 2.42 -6.78
C LEU A 203 4.93 3.40 -5.65
N LEU A 204 4.41 2.93 -4.51
CA LEU A 204 4.14 3.77 -3.33
C LEU A 204 5.42 4.41 -2.75
N THR A 205 6.53 3.68 -2.79
CA THR A 205 7.82 4.14 -2.27
C THR A 205 8.39 5.22 -3.19
N VAL A 206 8.45 4.97 -4.50
CA VAL A 206 8.91 5.93 -5.51
C VAL A 206 7.99 7.16 -5.58
N ARG A 207 6.66 6.99 -5.51
CA ARG A 207 5.71 8.11 -5.47
C ARG A 207 6.02 9.10 -4.36
N ARG A 208 6.27 8.59 -3.15
CA ARG A 208 6.54 9.41 -1.96
C ARG A 208 7.94 10.01 -1.97
N LYS A 209 8.95 9.22 -2.31
CA LYS A 209 10.36 9.54 -2.05
C LYS A 209 11.23 9.67 -3.31
N GLY A 210 10.70 9.50 -4.52
CA GLY A 210 11.47 9.43 -5.78
C GLY A 210 12.44 10.58 -6.03
N GLY A 211 12.08 11.82 -5.65
CA GLY A 211 13.01 12.96 -5.77
C GLY A 211 14.28 12.83 -4.90
N ARG A 212 14.23 12.05 -3.81
CA ARG A 212 15.41 11.69 -3.00
C ARG A 212 16.21 10.57 -3.66
N PHE A 213 15.54 9.65 -4.32
CA PHE A 213 16.17 8.53 -5.00
C PHE A 213 16.94 8.98 -6.23
N LYS A 214 16.51 10.07 -6.87
CA LYS A 214 17.28 10.72 -7.93
C LYS A 214 18.71 11.07 -7.47
N TYR A 215 18.86 11.63 -6.27
CA TYR A 215 20.20 11.93 -5.75
C TYR A 215 21.01 10.65 -5.48
N LEU A 216 20.38 9.58 -4.99
CA LEU A 216 21.07 8.30 -4.82
C LEU A 216 21.55 7.74 -6.17
N GLU A 217 20.70 7.77 -7.19
CA GLU A 217 21.04 7.39 -8.57
C GLU A 217 22.19 8.24 -9.11
N GLU A 218 22.14 9.57 -8.95
CA GLU A 218 23.21 10.50 -9.35
C GLU A 218 24.55 10.21 -8.65
N PHE A 219 24.54 9.55 -7.49
CA PHE A 219 25.74 9.16 -6.76
C PHE A 219 26.14 7.68 -6.95
N GLY A 220 25.52 6.99 -7.91
CA GLY A 220 25.90 5.64 -8.31
C GLY A 220 25.17 4.52 -7.58
N CYS A 221 24.00 4.78 -6.98
CA CYS A 221 23.12 3.71 -6.50
C CYS A 221 22.29 3.15 -7.65
N ASP A 222 22.31 1.82 -7.84
CA ASP A 222 21.50 1.16 -8.86
C ASP A 222 20.15 0.69 -8.30
N VAL A 223 20.15 0.19 -7.06
CA VAL A 223 18.97 -0.48 -6.46
C VAL A 223 18.75 -0.05 -5.02
N LEU A 224 17.52 0.35 -4.71
CA LEU A 224 17.05 0.50 -3.33
C LEU A 224 16.43 -0.79 -2.82
N VAL A 225 16.87 -1.28 -1.66
CA VAL A 225 16.34 -2.52 -1.06
C VAL A 225 15.40 -2.18 0.08
N ARG A 226 14.10 -2.46 -0.10
CA ARG A 226 13.07 -2.31 0.94
C ARG A 226 13.04 -3.57 1.83
N LYS A 227 12.35 -3.48 2.98
CA LYS A 227 12.07 -4.65 3.83
C LYS A 227 11.43 -5.80 3.02
N HIS A 228 11.75 -7.05 3.41
CA HIS A 228 11.39 -8.28 2.70
C HIS A 228 11.99 -8.37 1.29
N ASP A 229 13.22 -7.87 1.13
CA ASP A 229 14.02 -7.97 -0.09
C ASP A 229 13.34 -7.46 -1.37
N ILE A 230 12.40 -6.53 -1.20
CA ILE A 230 11.76 -5.85 -2.34
C ILE A 230 12.76 -4.86 -2.91
N GLU A 231 13.42 -5.28 -3.98
CA GLU A 231 14.34 -4.45 -4.76
C GLU A 231 13.57 -3.41 -5.60
N ILE A 232 14.05 -2.17 -5.63
CA ILE A 232 13.57 -1.08 -6.47
C ILE A 232 14.74 -0.67 -7.38
N PRO A 233 14.85 -1.23 -8.59
CA PRO A 233 15.85 -0.81 -9.57
C PRO A 233 15.56 0.64 -9.99
N LEU A 234 16.47 1.57 -9.69
CA LEU A 234 16.19 3.01 -9.85
C LEU A 234 15.96 3.38 -11.32
N GLU A 235 16.63 2.71 -12.26
CA GLU A 235 16.53 2.92 -13.70
C GLU A 235 15.13 2.65 -14.29
N GLU A 236 14.30 1.83 -13.63
CA GLU A 236 12.93 1.52 -14.07
C GLU A 236 11.93 2.65 -13.75
N TYR A 237 12.37 3.67 -13.04
CA TYR A 237 11.54 4.75 -12.54
C TYR A 237 12.03 6.11 -13.01
N GLU A 238 11.08 6.95 -13.39
CA GLU A 238 11.34 8.35 -13.65
C GLU A 238 11.39 9.11 -12.31
N LEU A 239 12.61 9.45 -11.88
CA LEU A 239 12.87 10.05 -10.55
C LEU A 239 12.91 11.58 -10.58
N ASP A 240 13.18 12.20 -11.72
CA ASP A 240 13.29 13.65 -11.92
C ASP A 240 11.96 14.38 -12.13
N LEU A 241 10.89 13.85 -11.53
CA LEU A 241 9.56 14.43 -11.63
C LEU A 241 9.32 15.43 -10.49
N ARG A 242 8.73 16.57 -10.84
CA ARG A 242 8.16 17.50 -9.84
C ARG A 242 7.16 16.75 -8.98
N ARG A 243 7.07 17.11 -7.69
CA ARG A 243 6.23 16.39 -6.70
C ARG A 243 4.82 16.11 -7.22
N GLY A 244 4.09 17.11 -7.71
CA GLY A 244 2.72 16.93 -8.19
C GLY A 244 2.59 16.01 -9.42
N GLU A 245 3.58 16.04 -10.30
CA GLU A 245 3.63 15.15 -11.47
C GLU A 245 3.94 13.71 -11.06
N ARG A 246 4.95 13.52 -10.21
CA ARG A 246 5.30 12.23 -9.61
C ARG A 246 4.10 11.59 -8.91
N TRP A 247 3.37 12.39 -8.13
CA TRP A 247 2.20 11.92 -7.39
C TRP A 247 1.08 11.42 -8.31
N ARG A 248 0.85 12.10 -9.44
CA ARG A 248 -0.14 11.69 -10.44
C ARG A 248 0.32 10.48 -11.25
N ARG A 249 1.55 10.51 -11.77
CA ARG A 249 2.10 9.44 -12.63
C ARG A 249 2.14 8.09 -11.92
N TYR A 250 2.66 8.06 -10.70
CA TYR A 250 2.72 6.81 -9.94
C TYR A 250 1.39 6.42 -9.29
N ALA A 251 0.45 7.35 -9.09
CA ALA A 251 -0.93 6.97 -8.76
C ALA A 251 -1.61 6.28 -9.95
N LYS A 252 -1.41 6.79 -11.18
CA LYS A 252 -1.95 6.16 -12.38
C LYS A 252 -1.34 4.78 -12.65
N ARG A 253 -0.01 4.65 -12.59
CA ARG A 253 0.65 3.33 -12.67
C ARG A 253 0.14 2.34 -11.62
N HIS A 254 -0.16 2.83 -10.41
CA HIS A 254 -0.70 2.00 -9.34
C HIS A 254 -2.15 1.59 -9.62
N GLU A 255 -2.97 2.49 -10.18
CA GLU A 255 -4.31 2.14 -10.67
C GLU A 255 -4.25 1.06 -11.76
N ASP A 256 -3.42 1.27 -12.79
CA ASP A 256 -3.28 0.32 -13.90
C ASP A 256 -2.82 -1.06 -13.37
N LEU A 257 -1.86 -1.09 -12.44
CA LEU A 257 -1.41 -2.32 -11.79
C LEU A 257 -2.56 -3.11 -11.12
N TRP A 258 -3.48 -2.43 -10.44
CA TRP A 258 -4.58 -3.11 -9.75
C TRP A 258 -5.74 -3.45 -10.69
N ILE A 259 -5.91 -2.72 -11.81
CA ILE A 259 -6.81 -3.14 -12.88
C ILE A 259 -6.28 -4.43 -13.52
N ASP A 260 -4.98 -4.49 -13.83
CA ASP A 260 -4.32 -5.69 -14.37
C ASP A 260 -4.43 -6.87 -13.40
N PHE A 261 -4.24 -6.64 -12.09
CA PHE A 261 -4.47 -7.64 -11.05
C PHE A 261 -5.89 -8.21 -11.10
N THR A 262 -6.88 -7.32 -11.16
CA THR A 262 -8.29 -7.71 -11.18
C THR A 262 -8.63 -8.47 -12.46
N GLU A 263 -8.11 -8.04 -13.61
CA GLU A 263 -8.31 -8.74 -14.88
C GLU A 263 -7.69 -10.14 -14.85
N GLU A 264 -6.48 -10.27 -14.32
CA GLU A 264 -5.82 -11.57 -14.15
C GLU A 264 -6.59 -12.47 -13.16
N ALA A 265 -7.12 -11.90 -12.07
CA ALA A 265 -7.92 -12.64 -11.10
C ALA A 265 -9.19 -13.24 -11.74
N VAL A 266 -9.93 -12.46 -12.55
CA VAL A 266 -11.14 -12.97 -13.22
C VAL A 266 -10.82 -13.98 -14.32
N ARG A 267 -9.68 -13.84 -15.01
CA ARG A 267 -9.22 -14.83 -16.00
C ARG A 267 -8.85 -16.16 -15.33
N ARG A 268 -8.11 -16.11 -14.23
CA ARG A 268 -7.74 -17.29 -13.43
C ARG A 268 -8.94 -17.99 -12.81
N ALA A 269 -10.00 -17.26 -12.48
CA ALA A 269 -11.27 -17.80 -12.02
C ALA A 269 -12.15 -18.36 -13.16
N GLU A 270 -11.68 -18.37 -14.41
CA GLU A 270 -12.44 -18.75 -15.60
C GLU A 270 -13.72 -17.91 -15.81
N MET A 271 -13.75 -16.68 -15.26
CA MET A 271 -14.87 -15.74 -15.32
C MET A 271 -14.58 -14.56 -16.26
N THR A 272 -14.03 -14.84 -17.44
CA THR A 272 -13.61 -13.79 -18.39
C THR A 272 -14.75 -12.89 -18.85
N GLY A 273 -16.00 -13.31 -18.73
CA GLY A 273 -17.17 -12.46 -18.99
C GLY A 273 -17.24 -11.20 -18.12
N LEU A 274 -16.57 -11.19 -16.96
CA LEU A 274 -16.47 -10.00 -16.10
C LEU A 274 -15.58 -8.89 -16.67
N VAL A 275 -14.69 -9.22 -17.61
CA VAL A 275 -13.79 -8.23 -18.24
C VAL A 275 -14.59 -7.21 -19.05
N ASP A 276 -15.65 -7.65 -19.73
CA ASP A 276 -16.49 -6.80 -20.58
C ASP A 276 -17.82 -6.39 -19.92
N MET A 277 -18.08 -6.86 -18.70
CA MET A 277 -19.31 -6.55 -17.97
C MET A 277 -19.23 -5.15 -17.37
N ASP A 278 -20.30 -4.37 -17.50
CA ASP A 278 -20.40 -3.06 -16.85
C ASP A 278 -20.23 -3.20 -15.33
N GLY A 279 -19.46 -2.29 -14.74
CA GLY A 279 -19.28 -2.22 -13.30
C GLY A 279 -20.50 -1.60 -12.61
N LEU A 280 -20.73 -2.01 -11.36
CA LEU A 280 -21.64 -1.31 -10.46
C LEU A 280 -21.14 0.11 -10.20
N THR A 281 -22.06 1.07 -10.23
CA THR A 281 -21.85 2.40 -9.68
C THR A 281 -21.65 2.35 -8.16
N LYS A 282 -21.16 3.44 -7.57
CA LYS A 282 -21.00 3.56 -6.10
C LYS A 282 -22.30 3.23 -5.35
N HIS A 283 -23.43 3.74 -5.84
CA HIS A 283 -24.72 3.58 -5.15
C HIS A 283 -25.25 2.15 -5.30
N GLU A 284 -25.15 1.54 -6.48
CA GLU A 284 -25.54 0.14 -6.67
C GLU A 284 -24.70 -0.79 -5.79
N PHE A 285 -23.38 -0.58 -5.74
CA PHE A 285 -22.52 -1.36 -4.86
C PHE A 285 -22.90 -1.15 -3.38
N ALA A 286 -23.14 0.08 -2.95
CA ALA A 286 -23.56 0.34 -1.57
C ALA A 286 -24.93 -0.29 -1.25
N ASP A 287 -25.89 -0.26 -2.17
CA ASP A 287 -27.20 -0.86 -1.96
C ASP A 287 -27.10 -2.40 -1.86
N ASP A 288 -26.33 -3.05 -2.73
CA ASP A 288 -26.06 -4.50 -2.67
C ASP A 288 -25.37 -4.94 -1.37
N LEU A 289 -24.63 -4.04 -0.72
CA LEU A 289 -23.96 -4.32 0.56
C LEU A 289 -24.90 -4.22 1.77
N LYS A 290 -26.03 -3.49 1.65
CA LYS A 290 -27.06 -3.43 2.70
C LYS A 290 -27.85 -4.74 2.78
N GLU A 291 -28.03 -5.43 1.65
CA GLU A 291 -28.74 -6.72 1.59
C GLU A 291 -27.98 -7.89 2.23
N LEU A 292 -26.76 -7.64 2.73
CA LEU A 292 -25.95 -8.61 3.48
C LEU A 292 -26.23 -8.64 4.99
N GLU A 293 -27.11 -7.76 5.50
CA GLU A 293 -27.62 -7.80 6.88
C GLU A 293 -28.78 -8.78 7.05
#